data_AF-A0A8H7GL47-F1
#
_entry.id   AF-A0A8H7GL47-F1
#
_cell.length_a   1.000
_cell.length_b   1.000
_cell.length_c   1.000
_cell.angle_alpha   90.00
_cell.angle_beta   90.00
_cell.angle_gamma   90.00
#
_symmetry.space_group_name_H-M   'P 1'
#
loop_
_entity.id
_entity.type
_entity.pdbx_description
1 polymer ?
#
loop_
_entity_poly.entity_id
_entity_poly.type
_entity_poly.pdbx_seq_one_letter_code
_entity_poly.pdbx_strand_id
1 'polypeptide(L)'
;MLLSLAVSTKSSSKPEEKLKVKEKHAMDLVVRYQENVDGGYLAPFGTYKLNLDFDTQIVRDLIQQRRLAPFYTPLQDFDPGWSEDEIVKLVRQNPLHAVDSAYAEEDEDDADDHKIHRLQNYYKRQEQKKRLQEMLSRVKGEQEKCENEYFDALIVGADPNLALRDLVLKLYRNATECPICFLYFPAPLNYSRCCRQPICSECFVQIKRLDPHPPHDEPELQRKGDELPHTLILEPLSCPYCAMADFGVTYDPPRDVHVGRGADLQPSAYAEKSSIEVIPENDGAVEFCENQLPNLNASSAASPRKPRRRLSVAAESDLVITTDMIRPGWEQQLSSAKSRLARKAAAASAIHASNLIINNEGTSASPGQSQNPAYLMLLEDRMIEEAMKLLLLEEEERLAKRDREARSSH
;
A
#
# COMPACT_ATOMS: atom_id res chain seq x y z
N MET A 1 39.04 42.46 -3.56
CA MET A 1 38.76 41.09 -4.03
C MET A 1 38.98 40.12 -2.88
N LEU A 2 38.17 39.06 -2.85
CA LEU A 2 38.17 37.92 -1.92
C LEU A 2 37.34 38.14 -0.64
N LEU A 3 36.45 37.25 -0.23
CA LEU A 3 35.55 36.31 -0.91
C LEU A 3 34.61 35.89 0.22
N SER A 4 33.30 36.02 -0.01
CA SER A 4 32.26 35.72 0.95
C SER A 4 32.25 34.21 1.25
N LEU A 5 32.37 33.82 2.52
CA LEU A 5 32.12 32.45 2.96
C LEU A 5 30.61 32.29 3.20
N ALA A 6 29.93 31.73 2.20
CA ALA A 6 28.56 31.29 2.33
C ALA A 6 28.51 30.04 3.23
N VAL A 7 27.99 30.21 4.46
CA VAL A 7 27.60 29.09 5.33
C VAL A 7 26.34 28.45 4.75
N SER A 8 26.45 27.17 4.40
CA SER A 8 25.40 26.38 3.76
C SER A 8 24.21 26.15 4.70
N THR A 9 23.06 26.74 4.39
CA THR A 9 21.75 26.60 5.04
C THR A 9 21.05 25.29 4.69
N LYS A 10 21.71 24.14 4.87
CA LYS A 10 21.17 22.82 4.45
C LYS A 10 20.33 22.07 5.50
N SER A 11 20.14 22.61 6.71
CA SER A 11 19.46 21.86 7.79
C SER A 11 17.93 22.01 7.83
N SER A 12 17.36 23.06 7.22
CA SER A 12 15.91 23.32 7.22
C SER A 12 15.12 22.62 6.10
N SER A 13 15.79 22.11 5.05
CA SER A 13 15.11 21.55 3.86
C SER A 13 14.45 20.20 4.09
N LYS A 14 15.05 19.35 4.94
CA LYS A 14 14.63 17.95 5.15
C LYS A 14 13.20 17.79 5.72
N PRO A 15 12.73 18.57 6.72
CA PRO A 15 11.35 18.46 7.19
C PRO A 15 10.32 19.01 6.18
N GLU A 16 10.63 20.08 5.48
CA GLU A 16 9.74 20.65 4.45
C GLU A 16 9.59 19.70 3.25
N GLU A 17 10.69 19.10 2.80
CA GLU A 17 10.67 18.11 1.73
C GLU A 17 9.82 16.89 2.09
N LYS A 18 9.93 16.39 3.32
CA LYS A 18 9.05 15.31 3.83
C LYS A 18 7.58 15.69 3.82
N LEU A 19 7.24 16.92 4.20
CA LEU A 19 5.87 17.41 4.16
C LEU A 19 5.36 17.51 2.73
N LYS A 20 6.17 18.00 1.79
CA LYS A 20 5.82 18.05 0.36
C LYS A 20 5.57 16.66 -0.23
N VAL A 21 6.40 15.67 0.11
CA VAL A 21 6.19 14.28 -0.33
C VAL A 21 4.88 13.72 0.22
N LYS A 22 4.59 13.95 1.52
CA LYS A 22 3.32 13.54 2.13
C LYS A 22 2.10 14.21 1.50
N GLU A 23 2.20 15.50 1.23
CA GLU A 23 1.13 16.27 0.59
C GLU A 23 0.88 15.77 -0.82
N LYS A 24 1.93 15.58 -1.63
CA LYS A 24 1.80 14.99 -2.97
C LYS A 24 1.14 13.63 -2.90
N HIS A 25 1.62 12.76 -2.01
CA HIS A 25 1.06 11.43 -1.80
C HIS A 25 -0.44 11.48 -1.45
N ALA A 26 -0.83 12.35 -0.52
CA ALA A 26 -2.24 12.53 -0.16
C ALA A 26 -3.10 13.07 -1.32
N MET A 27 -2.54 13.97 -2.15
CA MET A 27 -3.21 14.48 -3.35
C MET A 27 -3.36 13.40 -4.44
N ASP A 28 -2.40 12.50 -4.57
CA ASP A 28 -2.46 11.37 -5.51
C ASP A 28 -3.51 10.31 -5.11
N LEU A 29 -3.97 10.34 -3.85
CA LEU A 29 -5.07 9.51 -3.34
C LEU A 29 -6.45 10.15 -3.54
N VAL A 30 -6.53 11.38 -4.05
CA VAL A 30 -7.80 12.00 -4.42
C VAL A 30 -8.29 11.39 -5.74
N VAL A 31 -9.51 10.88 -5.73
CA VAL A 31 -10.16 10.29 -6.90
C VAL A 31 -10.56 11.41 -7.86
N ARG A 32 -10.14 11.28 -9.11
CA ARG A 32 -10.51 12.16 -10.22
C ARG A 32 -11.25 11.32 -11.25
N TYR A 33 -12.51 11.64 -11.56
CA TYR A 33 -13.31 10.77 -12.43
C TYR A 33 -12.78 10.69 -13.88
N GLN A 34 -12.00 11.69 -14.31
CA GLN A 34 -11.29 11.69 -15.60
C GLN A 34 -10.07 10.76 -15.61
N GLU A 35 -9.65 10.25 -14.44
CA GLU A 35 -8.59 9.27 -14.28
C GLU A 35 -9.19 7.87 -14.08
N ASN A 36 -9.96 7.44 -15.08
CA ASN A 36 -10.62 6.13 -15.09
C ASN A 36 -9.88 5.11 -15.98
N VAL A 37 -10.01 3.84 -15.61
CA VAL A 37 -9.57 2.65 -16.37
C VAL A 37 -10.63 1.57 -16.17
N ASP A 38 -11.15 1.02 -17.25
CA ASP A 38 -12.14 -0.08 -17.26
C ASP A 38 -13.37 0.19 -16.37
N GLY A 39 -13.77 1.46 -16.24
CA GLY A 39 -14.90 1.90 -15.42
C GLY A 39 -14.65 1.99 -13.91
N GLY A 40 -13.42 1.73 -13.45
CA GLY A 40 -12.94 2.13 -12.11
C GLY A 40 -11.91 3.27 -12.20
N TYR A 41 -11.25 3.57 -11.09
CA TYR A 41 -10.37 4.73 -10.94
C TYR A 41 -8.93 4.36 -10.56
N LEU A 42 -8.04 5.35 -10.67
CA LEU A 42 -6.62 5.24 -10.33
C LEU A 42 -6.27 5.54 -8.86
N ALA A 43 -7.26 5.95 -8.06
CA ALA A 43 -7.12 6.24 -6.63
C ALA A 43 -8.21 5.51 -5.83
N PRO A 44 -7.95 5.14 -4.57
CA PRO A 44 -8.89 4.38 -3.75
C PRO A 44 -10.11 5.20 -3.36
N PHE A 45 -11.25 4.52 -3.17
CA PHE A 45 -12.51 5.16 -2.79
C PHE A 45 -12.46 5.75 -1.37
N GLY A 46 -11.69 5.12 -0.47
CA GLY A 46 -11.52 5.57 0.91
C GLY A 46 -12.42 4.86 1.90
N THR A 47 -12.76 3.59 1.66
CA THR A 47 -13.42 2.68 2.60
C THR A 47 -12.66 2.57 3.93
N TYR A 48 -11.33 2.73 3.94
CA TYR A 48 -10.52 2.64 5.15
C TYR A 48 -9.90 3.97 5.58
N LYS A 49 -10.01 4.29 6.87
CA LYS A 49 -9.34 5.42 7.53
C LYS A 49 -7.90 5.05 7.92
N LEU A 50 -6.99 4.92 6.97
CA LEU A 50 -5.62 4.51 7.28
C LEU A 50 -4.58 5.26 6.45
N ASN A 51 -3.41 5.47 7.07
CA ASN A 51 -2.20 6.00 6.46
C ASN A 51 -1.69 5.03 5.37
N LEU A 52 -2.31 5.10 4.20
CA LEU A 52 -1.90 4.40 3.00
C LEU A 52 -0.48 4.82 2.64
N ASP A 53 0.44 3.87 2.59
CA ASP A 53 1.88 4.07 2.42
C ASP A 53 2.45 3.32 1.21
N PHE A 54 1.58 2.76 0.36
CA PHE A 54 1.99 2.22 -0.93
C PHE A 54 2.45 3.33 -1.86
N ASP A 55 3.30 3.01 -2.83
CA ASP A 55 3.71 3.95 -3.86
C ASP A 55 2.57 4.14 -4.88
N THR A 56 2.00 5.35 -4.89
CA THR A 56 0.85 5.68 -5.75
C THR A 56 1.19 5.52 -7.22
N GLN A 57 2.39 5.86 -7.65
CA GLN A 57 2.78 5.77 -9.05
C GLN A 57 2.86 4.32 -9.50
N ILE A 58 3.46 3.44 -8.69
CA ILE A 58 3.53 2.01 -8.99
C ILE A 58 2.13 1.42 -9.14
N VAL A 59 1.22 1.69 -8.20
CA VAL A 59 -0.16 1.17 -8.27
C VAL A 59 -0.90 1.69 -9.48
N ARG A 60 -0.77 2.99 -9.79
CA ARG A 60 -1.40 3.61 -10.98
C ARG A 60 -0.88 3.00 -12.27
N ASP A 61 0.41 2.69 -12.35
CA ASP A 61 1.01 2.06 -13.53
C ASP A 61 0.55 0.61 -13.67
N LEU A 62 0.46 -0.14 -12.56
CA LEU A 62 -0.06 -1.51 -12.56
C LEU A 62 -1.52 -1.59 -13.01
N ILE A 63 -2.36 -0.62 -12.61
CA ILE A 63 -3.76 -0.53 -13.05
C ILE A 63 -3.84 -0.19 -14.54
N GLN A 64 -3.08 0.81 -15.01
CA GLN A 64 -3.05 1.17 -16.43
C GLN A 64 -2.53 0.04 -17.34
N GLN A 65 -1.58 -0.76 -16.83
CA GLN A 65 -1.10 -1.97 -17.49
C GLN A 65 -2.06 -3.17 -17.36
N ARG A 66 -3.20 -3.01 -16.69
CA ARG A 66 -4.20 -4.04 -16.41
C ARG A 66 -3.63 -5.27 -15.70
N ARG A 67 -2.63 -5.06 -14.83
CA ARG A 67 -2.01 -6.09 -13.96
C ARG A 67 -2.60 -6.09 -12.54
N LEU A 68 -3.28 -5.02 -12.17
CA LEU A 68 -4.05 -4.88 -10.94
C LEU A 68 -5.43 -4.32 -11.29
N ALA A 69 -6.49 -4.78 -10.63
CA ALA A 69 -7.82 -4.25 -10.86
C ALA A 69 -7.88 -2.74 -10.54
N PRO A 70 -8.62 -1.94 -11.30
CA PRO A 70 -8.92 -0.56 -10.92
C PRO A 70 -9.60 -0.46 -9.55
N PHE A 71 -9.55 0.72 -8.94
CA PHE A 71 -10.36 1.01 -7.76
C PHE A 71 -11.80 1.26 -8.21
N TYR A 72 -12.64 0.23 -8.14
CA TYR A 72 -14.06 0.32 -8.42
C TYR A 72 -14.83 0.93 -7.25
N THR A 73 -15.90 1.66 -7.55
CA THR A 73 -16.85 2.15 -6.55
C THR A 73 -17.54 0.96 -5.86
N PRO A 74 -17.46 0.84 -4.53
CA PRO A 74 -18.11 -0.26 -3.82
C PRO A 74 -19.63 -0.10 -3.80
N LEU A 75 -20.35 -1.23 -3.77
CA LEU A 75 -21.76 -1.30 -3.37
C LEU A 75 -21.87 -1.89 -1.97
N GLN A 76 -22.69 -1.27 -1.11
CA GLN A 76 -22.91 -1.73 0.25
C GLN A 76 -23.64 -3.08 0.28
N ASP A 77 -24.62 -3.23 -0.59
CA ASP A 77 -25.42 -4.44 -0.77
C ASP A 77 -25.53 -4.74 -2.27
N PHE A 78 -25.80 -6.00 -2.59
CA PHE A 78 -26.08 -6.44 -3.95
C PHE A 78 -27.04 -7.63 -3.94
N ASP A 79 -28.08 -7.55 -4.76
CA ASP A 79 -29.00 -8.66 -5.01
C ASP A 79 -28.97 -9.02 -6.51
N PRO A 80 -28.67 -10.27 -6.89
CA PRO A 80 -28.76 -10.74 -8.27
C PRO A 80 -30.15 -10.55 -8.92
N GLY A 81 -31.20 -10.37 -8.12
CA GLY A 81 -32.57 -10.11 -8.58
C GLY A 81 -32.89 -8.64 -8.88
N TRP A 82 -31.97 -7.69 -8.63
CA TRP A 82 -32.20 -6.27 -8.94
C TRP A 82 -32.40 -6.04 -10.44
N SER A 83 -33.31 -5.12 -10.75
CA SER A 83 -33.51 -4.65 -12.11
C SER A 83 -32.30 -3.85 -12.60
N GLU A 84 -32.14 -3.78 -13.92
CA GLU A 84 -31.05 -3.01 -14.53
C GLU A 84 -31.09 -1.53 -14.14
N ASP A 85 -32.29 -0.94 -14.04
CA ASP A 85 -32.46 0.45 -13.62
C ASP A 85 -32.04 0.68 -12.16
N GLU A 86 -32.32 -0.29 -11.28
CA GLU A 86 -31.90 -0.22 -9.86
C GLU A 86 -30.39 -0.27 -9.72
N ILE A 87 -29.72 -1.20 -10.41
CA ILE A 87 -28.25 -1.32 -10.40
C ILE A 87 -27.61 -0.01 -10.88
N VAL A 88 -28.06 0.51 -12.02
CA VAL A 88 -27.51 1.75 -12.61
C VAL A 88 -27.73 2.94 -11.69
N LYS A 89 -28.90 3.04 -11.07
CA LYS A 89 -29.23 4.11 -10.15
C LYS A 89 -28.35 4.04 -8.89
N LEU A 90 -28.18 2.88 -8.29
CA LEU A 90 -27.38 2.70 -7.08
C LEU A 90 -25.91 3.03 -7.32
N VAL A 91 -25.33 2.54 -8.42
CA VAL A 91 -23.92 2.83 -8.76
C VAL A 91 -23.71 4.33 -9.01
N ARG A 92 -24.63 5.00 -9.71
CA ARG A 92 -24.52 6.43 -10.03
C ARG A 92 -24.80 7.37 -8.85
N GLN A 93 -25.54 6.90 -7.86
CA GLN A 93 -25.84 7.68 -6.66
C GLN A 93 -24.69 7.66 -5.65
N ASN A 94 -23.72 6.75 -5.80
CA ASN A 94 -22.55 6.73 -4.95
C ASN A 94 -21.66 7.96 -5.20
N PRO A 95 -21.13 8.58 -4.13
CA PRO A 95 -20.12 9.62 -4.25
C PRO A 95 -18.83 9.06 -4.87
N LEU A 96 -17.91 9.94 -5.25
CA LEU A 96 -16.60 9.55 -5.78
C LEU A 96 -15.64 9.10 -4.67
N HIS A 97 -15.82 9.62 -3.45
CA HIS A 97 -15.09 9.33 -2.23
C HIS A 97 -16.03 8.90 -1.11
N ALA A 98 -15.53 8.12 -0.14
CA ALA A 98 -16.28 7.79 1.05
C ALA A 98 -16.71 9.06 1.84
N VAL A 99 -17.98 9.10 2.26
CA VAL A 99 -18.59 10.23 3.00
C VAL A 99 -17.86 10.50 4.32
N ASP A 100 -17.34 9.44 4.94
CA ASP A 100 -16.63 9.52 6.21
C ASP A 100 -15.12 9.62 5.92
N SER A 101 -14.68 10.85 5.62
CA SER A 101 -13.28 11.14 5.25
C SER A 101 -12.31 10.46 6.21
N ALA A 102 -11.31 9.78 5.65
CA ALA A 102 -10.21 9.08 6.34
C ALA A 102 -9.39 9.94 7.33
N TYR A 103 -9.79 11.19 7.53
CA TYR A 103 -9.07 12.25 8.24
C TYR A 103 -9.92 12.96 9.29
N ALA A 104 -11.04 12.38 9.71
CA ALA A 104 -11.65 12.79 10.98
C ALA A 104 -10.67 12.44 12.10
N GLU A 105 -9.86 13.41 12.53
CA GLU A 105 -9.07 13.26 13.74
C GLU A 105 -10.03 13.00 14.90
N GLU A 106 -9.82 11.91 15.62
CA GLU A 106 -10.12 11.93 17.03
C GLU A 106 -9.17 12.97 17.62
N ASP A 107 -9.71 14.10 18.07
CA ASP A 107 -8.96 15.12 18.79
C ASP A 107 -8.42 14.50 20.09
N GLU A 108 -7.34 13.74 20.01
CA GLU A 108 -6.57 13.33 21.18
C GLU A 108 -5.93 14.60 21.75
N ASP A 109 -6.42 15.00 22.92
CA ASP A 109 -5.84 16.06 23.73
C ASP A 109 -4.35 15.73 24.02
N ASP A 110 -3.42 16.66 23.75
CA ASP A 110 -2.00 16.42 24.03
C ASP A 110 -1.86 16.28 25.56
N ALA A 111 -1.17 15.23 26.03
CA ALA A 111 -0.96 15.00 27.47
C ALA A 111 -0.28 16.20 28.19
N ASP A 112 0.38 17.08 27.43
CA ASP A 112 0.99 18.32 27.92
C ASP A 112 0.04 19.54 27.90
N ASP A 113 -1.18 19.44 27.36
CA ASP A 113 -2.12 20.57 27.26
C ASP A 113 -2.54 21.11 28.63
N HIS A 114 -2.63 20.24 29.64
CA HIS A 114 -2.93 20.62 31.03
C HIS A 114 -1.71 21.19 31.79
N LYS A 115 -0.50 21.21 31.22
CA LYS A 115 0.70 21.70 31.92
C LYS A 115 0.82 23.23 31.80
N ILE A 116 1.00 23.88 32.95
CA ILE A 116 1.15 25.35 33.05
C ILE A 116 2.44 25.83 32.36
N HIS A 117 3.51 25.03 32.36
CA HIS A 117 4.77 25.37 31.72
C HIS A 117 5.06 24.46 30.52
N ARG A 118 4.84 24.98 29.30
CA ARG A 118 4.98 24.23 28.04
C ARG A 118 6.43 24.27 27.56
N LEU A 119 7.04 23.10 27.34
CA LEU A 119 8.40 22.96 26.83
C LEU A 119 8.47 23.30 25.33
N GLN A 120 9.65 23.64 24.81
CA GLN A 120 9.83 23.93 23.38
C GLN A 120 9.43 22.76 22.45
N ASN A 121 9.48 21.52 22.95
CA ASN A 121 9.01 20.34 22.22
C ASN A 121 7.49 20.30 22.04
N TYR A 122 6.72 20.83 23.00
CA TYR A 122 5.27 20.96 22.88
C TYR A 122 4.91 21.85 21.69
N TYR A 123 5.51 23.04 21.60
CA TYR A 123 5.26 23.97 20.49
C TYR A 123 5.63 23.36 19.12
N LYS A 124 6.70 22.57 19.05
CA LYS A 124 7.07 21.85 17.81
C LYS A 124 6.04 20.78 17.42
N ARG A 125 5.49 20.03 18.38
CA ARG A 125 4.44 19.04 18.10
C ARG A 125 3.15 19.71 17.64
N GLN A 126 2.75 20.81 18.30
CA GLN A 126 1.57 21.59 17.91
C GLN A 126 1.71 22.19 16.52
N GLU A 127 2.89 22.71 16.16
CA GLU A 127 3.15 23.19 14.81
C GLU A 127 3.04 22.07 13.77
N GLN A 128 3.56 20.86 14.07
CA GLN A 128 3.43 19.71 13.19
C GLN A 128 1.98 19.25 13.03
N LYS A 129 1.20 19.20 14.13
CA LYS A 129 -0.24 18.88 14.11
C LYS A 129 -0.99 19.89 13.24
N LYS A 130 -0.75 21.19 13.43
CA LYS A 130 -1.37 22.25 12.62
C LYS A 130 -1.03 22.12 11.13
N ARG A 131 0.23 21.86 10.78
CA ARG A 131 0.65 21.64 9.39
C ARG A 131 -0.01 20.40 8.77
N LEU A 132 -0.17 19.33 9.54
CA LEU A 132 -0.89 18.14 9.11
C LEU A 132 -2.35 18.49 8.84
N GLN A 133 -3.03 19.15 9.79
CA GLN A 133 -4.42 19.57 9.67
C GLN A 133 -4.66 20.49 8.46
N GLU A 134 -3.77 21.45 8.21
CA GLU A 134 -3.82 22.31 7.02
C GLU A 134 -3.69 21.50 5.71
N MET A 135 -2.80 20.50 5.68
CA MET A 135 -2.65 19.61 4.54
C MET A 135 -3.92 18.77 4.30
N LEU A 136 -4.49 18.19 5.36
CA LEU A 136 -5.73 17.40 5.28
C LEU A 136 -6.92 18.25 4.82
N SER A 137 -7.03 19.50 5.29
CA SER A 137 -8.04 20.45 4.84
C SER A 137 -7.93 20.74 3.34
N ARG A 138 -6.71 20.88 2.82
CA ARG A 138 -6.48 21.08 1.37
C ARG A 138 -6.85 19.84 0.56
N VAL A 139 -6.51 18.65 1.03
CA VAL A 139 -6.90 17.39 0.38
C VAL A 139 -8.42 17.26 0.35
N LYS A 140 -9.09 17.54 1.47
CA LYS A 140 -10.56 17.54 1.55
C LYS A 140 -11.21 18.54 0.60
N GLY A 141 -10.66 19.76 0.50
CA GLY A 141 -11.15 20.76 -0.46
C GLY A 141 -11.00 20.30 -1.92
N GLU A 142 -9.92 19.57 -2.24
CA GLU A 142 -9.75 18.96 -3.57
C GLU A 142 -10.71 17.79 -3.80
N GLN A 143 -11.00 16.96 -2.78
CA GLN A 143 -12.03 15.92 -2.85
C GLN A 143 -13.40 16.53 -3.14
N GLU A 144 -13.83 17.52 -2.37
CA GLU A 144 -15.11 18.23 -2.56
C GLU A 144 -15.22 18.86 -3.95
N LYS A 145 -14.11 19.41 -4.48
CA LYS A 145 -14.06 19.91 -5.84
C LYS A 145 -14.27 18.80 -6.87
N CYS A 146 -13.58 17.67 -6.73
CA CYS A 146 -13.73 16.54 -7.65
C CYS A 146 -15.12 15.91 -7.59
N GLU A 147 -15.75 15.85 -6.40
CA GLU A 147 -17.15 15.44 -6.24
C GLU A 147 -18.10 16.36 -7.02
N ASN A 148 -17.98 17.67 -6.84
CA ASN A 148 -18.84 18.63 -7.51
C ASN A 148 -18.71 18.53 -9.04
N GLU A 149 -17.47 18.44 -9.55
CA GLU A 149 -17.22 18.25 -10.98
C GLU A 149 -17.83 16.94 -11.50
N TYR A 150 -17.79 15.86 -10.71
CA TYR A 150 -18.39 14.58 -11.07
C TYR A 150 -19.93 14.64 -11.08
N PHE A 151 -20.55 15.25 -10.06
CA PHE A 151 -22.00 15.44 -10.00
C PHE A 151 -22.51 16.34 -11.12
N ASP A 152 -21.80 17.43 -11.44
CA ASP A 152 -22.14 18.30 -12.56
C ASP A 152 -22.08 17.54 -13.89
N ALA A 153 -21.04 16.72 -14.08
CA ALA A 153 -20.92 15.86 -15.25
C ALA A 153 -22.08 14.86 -15.36
N LEU A 154 -22.49 14.23 -14.24
CA LEU A 154 -23.63 13.31 -14.19
C LEU A 154 -24.96 14.01 -14.57
N ILE A 155 -25.16 15.25 -14.14
CA ILE A 155 -26.35 16.05 -14.48
C ILE A 155 -26.38 16.37 -15.97
N VAL A 156 -25.25 16.75 -16.55
CA VAL A 156 -25.13 17.06 -17.99
C VAL A 156 -25.28 15.79 -18.83
N GLY A 157 -24.71 14.66 -18.38
CA GLY A 157 -24.85 13.35 -19.00
C GLY A 157 -24.11 13.15 -20.33
N ALA A 158 -23.28 14.10 -20.75
CA ALA A 158 -22.56 14.10 -22.03
C ALA A 158 -21.03 14.05 -21.89
N ASP A 159 -20.49 13.90 -20.67
CA ASP A 159 -19.04 13.85 -20.46
C ASP A 159 -18.44 12.51 -20.93
N PRO A 160 -17.34 12.53 -21.71
CA PRO A 160 -16.76 11.31 -22.27
C PRO A 160 -16.28 10.31 -21.21
N ASN A 161 -15.87 10.78 -20.04
CA ASN A 161 -15.27 10.00 -18.96
C ASN A 161 -16.29 9.29 -18.07
N LEU A 162 -17.58 9.59 -18.22
CA LEU A 162 -18.61 8.97 -17.40
C LEU A 162 -18.91 7.56 -17.84
N ALA A 163 -18.93 6.63 -16.88
CA ALA A 163 -19.48 5.30 -17.10
C ALA A 163 -21.00 5.40 -17.32
N LEU A 164 -21.42 5.24 -18.57
CA LEU A 164 -22.83 5.27 -18.93
C LEU A 164 -23.51 3.91 -18.66
N ARG A 165 -24.82 3.84 -18.94
CA ARG A 165 -25.71 2.73 -18.54
C ARG A 165 -25.13 1.36 -18.90
N ASP A 166 -24.72 1.16 -20.15
CA ASP A 166 -24.25 -0.13 -20.65
C ASP A 166 -22.98 -0.60 -19.95
N LEU A 167 -22.03 0.31 -19.70
CA LEU A 167 -20.79 -0.01 -19.00
C LEU A 167 -21.06 -0.35 -17.53
N VAL A 168 -21.91 0.43 -16.86
CA VAL A 168 -22.30 0.17 -15.47
C VAL A 168 -22.97 -1.19 -15.33
N LEU A 169 -23.93 -1.50 -16.21
CA LEU A 169 -24.59 -2.81 -16.21
C LEU A 169 -23.59 -3.94 -16.47
N LYS A 170 -22.69 -3.75 -17.44
CA LYS A 170 -21.68 -4.76 -17.75
C LYS A 170 -20.83 -5.12 -16.53
N LEU A 171 -20.40 -4.10 -15.78
CA LEU A 171 -19.51 -4.24 -14.65
C LEU A 171 -20.22 -4.80 -13.41
N TYR A 172 -21.42 -4.29 -13.08
CA TYR A 172 -22.08 -4.58 -11.80
C TYR A 172 -23.18 -5.64 -11.87
N ARG A 173 -23.61 -6.10 -13.05
CA ARG A 173 -24.65 -7.16 -13.17
C ARG A 173 -24.27 -8.46 -12.46
N ASN A 174 -22.98 -8.75 -12.33
CA ASN A 174 -22.46 -9.91 -11.61
C ASN A 174 -21.46 -9.48 -10.53
N ALA A 175 -21.81 -8.45 -9.75
CA ALA A 175 -20.95 -7.97 -8.68
C ALA A 175 -20.59 -9.10 -7.70
N THR A 176 -19.35 -9.12 -7.25
CA THR A 176 -18.80 -10.12 -6.35
C THR A 176 -18.36 -9.45 -5.06
N GLU A 177 -18.64 -10.10 -3.94
CA GLU A 177 -18.24 -9.63 -2.61
C GLU A 177 -16.73 -9.81 -2.37
N CYS A 178 -16.10 -8.81 -1.76
CA CYS A 178 -14.75 -8.94 -1.22
C CYS A 178 -14.82 -9.50 0.22
N PRO A 179 -14.26 -10.67 0.54
CA PRO A 179 -14.37 -11.29 1.87
C PRO A 179 -13.62 -10.56 3.00
N ILE A 180 -12.95 -9.44 2.70
CA ILE A 180 -12.21 -8.63 3.68
C ILE A 180 -13.01 -7.41 4.12
N CYS A 181 -13.64 -6.69 3.18
CA CYS A 181 -14.46 -5.52 3.49
C CYS A 181 -15.98 -5.79 3.45
N PHE A 182 -16.40 -6.95 2.94
CA PHE A 182 -17.81 -7.34 2.77
C PHE A 182 -18.61 -6.41 1.85
N LEU A 183 -17.93 -5.63 0.99
CA LEU A 183 -18.54 -4.80 -0.04
C LEU A 183 -18.53 -5.51 -1.40
N TYR A 184 -19.45 -5.14 -2.27
CA TYR A 184 -19.60 -5.71 -3.60
C TYR A 184 -18.93 -4.86 -4.67
N PHE A 185 -18.23 -5.52 -5.60
CA PHE A 185 -17.47 -4.88 -6.67
C PHE A 185 -17.67 -5.60 -8.01
N PRO A 186 -17.38 -4.94 -9.14
CA PRO A 186 -17.34 -5.59 -10.45
C PRO A 186 -16.40 -6.81 -10.48
N ALA A 187 -16.84 -7.87 -11.14
CA ALA A 187 -16.01 -9.02 -11.45
C ALA A 187 -15.38 -8.90 -12.85
N PRO A 188 -14.16 -9.43 -13.06
CA PRO A 188 -13.29 -10.10 -12.09
C PRO A 188 -12.60 -9.13 -11.13
N LEU A 189 -12.38 -9.59 -9.88
CA LEU A 189 -11.55 -8.90 -8.88
C LEU A 189 -10.07 -9.33 -9.00
N ASN A 190 -9.20 -8.78 -8.14
CA ASN A 190 -7.90 -9.40 -7.92
C ASN A 190 -8.10 -10.75 -7.20
N TYR A 191 -7.26 -11.73 -7.49
CA TYR A 191 -7.32 -13.04 -6.84
C TYR A 191 -6.00 -13.38 -6.18
N SER A 192 -6.03 -13.91 -4.95
CA SER A 192 -4.83 -14.35 -4.26
C SER A 192 -4.09 -15.44 -5.03
N ARG A 193 -2.76 -15.33 -5.15
CA ARG A 193 -1.95 -16.27 -5.93
C ARG A 193 -2.00 -17.71 -5.39
N CYS A 194 -2.16 -17.87 -4.07
CA CYS A 194 -2.12 -19.19 -3.40
C CYS A 194 -3.44 -19.97 -3.56
N CYS A 195 -4.56 -19.32 -3.26
CA CYS A 195 -5.84 -20.00 -3.04
C CYS A 195 -6.96 -19.43 -3.90
N ARG A 196 -6.68 -18.42 -4.73
CA ARG A 196 -7.61 -17.76 -5.67
C ARG A 196 -8.86 -17.23 -4.99
N GLN A 197 -8.69 -16.66 -3.80
CA GLN A 197 -9.76 -15.92 -3.13
C GLN A 197 -9.79 -14.48 -3.66
N PRO A 198 -10.98 -13.92 -3.95
CA PRO A 198 -11.11 -12.57 -4.48
C PRO A 198 -10.75 -11.53 -3.40
N ILE A 199 -10.14 -10.41 -3.82
CA ILE A 199 -9.82 -9.26 -2.98
C ILE A 199 -9.91 -7.98 -3.81
N CYS A 200 -10.60 -6.95 -3.30
CA CYS A 200 -10.64 -5.65 -3.99
C CYS A 200 -9.28 -4.95 -3.89
N SER A 201 -8.99 -4.05 -4.83
CA SER A 201 -7.71 -3.33 -4.87
C SER A 201 -7.48 -2.51 -3.61
N GLU A 202 -8.55 -1.96 -3.02
CA GLU A 202 -8.45 -1.21 -1.78
C GLU A 202 -8.01 -2.09 -0.60
N CYS A 203 -8.63 -3.26 -0.40
CA CYS A 203 -8.19 -4.22 0.62
C CYS A 203 -6.74 -4.69 0.37
N PHE A 204 -6.38 -4.95 -0.89
CA PHE A 204 -5.03 -5.39 -1.23
C PHE A 204 -3.96 -4.35 -0.85
N VAL A 205 -4.19 -3.07 -1.15
CA VAL A 205 -3.23 -2.02 -0.80
C VAL A 205 -3.18 -1.74 0.70
N GLN A 206 -4.19 -2.11 1.50
CA GLN A 206 -4.13 -1.99 2.96
C GLN A 206 -3.26 -3.06 3.62
N ILE A 207 -3.14 -4.23 3.01
CA ILE A 207 -2.30 -5.31 3.55
C ILE A 207 -0.84 -4.86 3.41
N LYS A 208 -0.11 -4.82 4.53
CA LYS A 208 1.31 -4.44 4.61
C LYS A 208 2.03 -5.22 5.71
N ARG A 209 3.35 -5.38 5.57
CA ARG A 209 4.19 -6.07 6.56
C ARG A 209 3.99 -5.45 7.94
N LEU A 210 4.11 -6.27 8.98
CA LEU A 210 4.20 -5.78 10.34
C LEU A 210 5.43 -4.90 10.48
N ASP A 211 5.40 -3.95 11.42
CA ASP A 211 6.58 -3.14 11.71
C ASP A 211 7.75 -4.04 12.15
N PRO A 212 9.01 -3.60 11.94
CA PRO A 212 10.18 -4.35 12.40
C PRO A 212 10.07 -4.70 13.88
N HIS A 213 10.01 -5.98 14.21
CA HIS A 213 9.79 -6.50 15.55
C HIS A 213 10.90 -7.47 15.95
N PRO A 214 11.13 -7.69 17.26
CA PRO A 214 12.02 -8.74 17.72
C PRO A 214 11.56 -10.11 17.19
N PRO A 215 12.48 -11.06 16.97
CA PRO A 215 12.10 -12.40 16.55
C PRO A 215 11.12 -13.02 17.56
N HIS A 216 10.10 -13.70 17.05
CA HIS A 216 9.21 -14.47 17.92
C HIS A 216 10.02 -15.61 18.57
N ASP A 217 9.88 -15.77 19.89
CA ASP A 217 10.60 -16.78 20.67
C ASP A 217 10.15 -18.21 20.26
N GLU A 218 10.76 -18.76 19.20
CA GLU A 218 10.70 -20.19 18.92
C GLU A 218 11.63 -20.91 19.93
N PRO A 219 11.10 -21.74 20.85
CA PRO A 219 11.86 -22.33 21.96
C PRO A 219 13.01 -23.28 21.54
N GLU A 220 13.15 -23.55 20.25
CA GLU A 220 14.13 -24.48 19.70
C GLU A 220 15.47 -23.83 19.31
N LEU A 221 15.52 -22.49 19.18
CA LEU A 221 16.74 -21.75 18.81
C LEU A 221 17.58 -21.24 19.99
N GLN A 222 17.11 -21.37 21.24
CA GLN A 222 17.88 -20.97 22.44
C GLN A 222 19.20 -21.75 22.67
N ARG A 223 19.60 -22.68 21.79
CA ARG A 223 20.84 -23.49 21.97
C ARG A 223 22.08 -22.99 21.24
N LYS A 224 22.03 -21.84 20.56
CA LYS A 224 23.25 -21.18 20.07
C LYS A 224 23.43 -19.86 20.80
N GLY A 225 24.10 -19.95 21.95
CA GLY A 225 24.66 -18.76 22.61
C GLY A 225 25.58 -18.01 21.65
N ASP A 226 25.53 -16.68 21.72
CA ASP A 226 26.23 -15.65 20.92
C ASP A 226 25.41 -14.91 19.84
N GLU A 227 24.07 -15.01 19.80
CA GLU A 227 23.27 -14.10 18.97
C GLU A 227 22.84 -12.85 19.75
N LEU A 228 23.25 -11.69 19.24
CA LEU A 228 22.99 -10.35 19.78
C LEU A 228 21.48 -10.17 20.10
N PRO A 229 21.09 -9.65 21.29
CA PRO A 229 19.69 -9.47 21.72
C PRO A 229 18.82 -8.49 20.91
N HIS A 230 19.25 -8.07 19.71
CA HIS A 230 18.76 -6.87 19.01
C HIS A 230 18.55 -7.05 17.49
N THR A 231 18.24 -8.26 17.02
CA THR A 231 18.02 -8.54 15.60
C THR A 231 16.55 -8.35 15.21
N LEU A 232 16.12 -7.12 14.90
CA LEU A 232 14.78 -6.90 14.34
C LEU A 232 14.58 -7.67 13.03
N ILE A 233 13.43 -8.30 12.87
CA ILE A 233 13.01 -9.00 11.65
C ILE A 233 11.79 -8.34 11.01
N LEU A 234 11.65 -8.53 9.69
CA LEU A 234 10.43 -8.24 8.94
C LEU A 234 10.05 -9.51 8.20
N GLU A 235 9.06 -10.23 8.73
CA GLU A 235 8.57 -11.42 8.06
C GLU A 235 7.80 -11.06 6.78
N PRO A 236 7.91 -11.88 5.72
CA PRO A 236 7.06 -11.75 4.55
C PRO A 236 5.59 -11.93 4.93
N LEU A 237 4.72 -11.19 4.25
CA LEU A 237 3.31 -11.27 4.50
C LEU A 237 2.74 -12.63 4.13
N SER A 238 1.98 -13.20 5.05
CA SER A 238 1.19 -14.39 4.77
C SER A 238 -0.17 -14.01 4.23
N CYS A 239 -0.72 -14.87 3.37
CA CYS A 239 -2.04 -14.67 2.77
C CYS A 239 -3.11 -14.65 3.87
N PRO A 240 -4.00 -13.63 3.91
CA PRO A 240 -5.04 -13.51 4.94
C PRO A 240 -6.07 -14.65 4.91
N TYR A 241 -6.12 -15.42 3.81
CA TYR A 241 -7.06 -16.53 3.65
C TYR A 241 -6.45 -17.91 3.90
N CYS A 242 -5.21 -18.12 3.45
CA CYS A 242 -4.58 -19.45 3.35
C CYS A 242 -3.28 -19.57 4.17
N ALA A 243 -2.81 -18.47 4.77
CA ALA A 243 -1.55 -18.35 5.50
C ALA A 243 -0.27 -18.70 4.70
N MET A 244 -0.35 -18.86 3.37
CA MET A 244 0.85 -19.03 2.53
C MET A 244 1.68 -17.74 2.54
N ALA A 245 2.99 -17.88 2.75
CA ALA A 245 3.96 -16.78 2.72
C ALA A 245 3.94 -15.98 1.41
N ASP A 246 4.66 -14.86 1.36
CA ASP A 246 4.89 -13.99 0.19
C ASP A 246 3.61 -13.53 -0.54
N PHE A 247 2.59 -13.14 0.23
CA PHE A 247 1.27 -12.79 -0.27
C PHE A 247 1.33 -11.86 -1.50
N GLY A 248 0.52 -12.22 -2.49
CA GLY A 248 0.38 -11.47 -3.72
C GLY A 248 -0.88 -11.87 -4.47
N VAL A 249 -1.24 -11.05 -5.45
CA VAL A 249 -2.47 -11.19 -6.23
C VAL A 249 -2.18 -11.26 -7.73
N THR A 250 -3.10 -11.88 -8.46
CA THR A 250 -3.15 -11.86 -9.92
C THR A 250 -4.46 -11.22 -10.36
N TYR A 251 -4.45 -10.46 -11.44
CA TYR A 251 -5.65 -9.88 -12.04
C TYR A 251 -5.77 -10.33 -13.49
N ASP A 252 -6.94 -10.88 -13.83
CA ASP A 252 -7.27 -11.30 -15.19
C ASP A 252 -8.29 -10.30 -15.75
N PRO A 253 -7.86 -9.27 -16.51
CA PRO A 253 -8.75 -8.21 -16.96
C PRO A 253 -9.86 -8.70 -17.91
N PRO A 254 -11.09 -8.14 -17.83
CA PRO A 254 -12.16 -8.48 -18.77
C PRO A 254 -11.78 -8.11 -20.22
N ARG A 255 -11.98 -9.06 -21.14
CA ARG A 255 -11.52 -8.91 -22.55
C ARG A 255 -12.40 -7.97 -23.37
N ASP A 256 -13.67 -7.89 -22.99
CA ASP A 256 -14.72 -7.14 -23.67
C ASP A 256 -14.87 -5.71 -23.13
N VAL A 257 -14.26 -5.39 -22.00
CA VAL A 257 -14.21 -4.05 -21.43
C VAL A 257 -12.75 -3.56 -21.48
N HIS A 258 -12.49 -2.55 -22.30
CA HIS A 258 -11.21 -1.80 -22.31
C HIS A 258 -11.53 -0.34 -22.61
N VAL A 259 -11.66 0.49 -21.57
CA VAL A 259 -12.10 1.89 -21.69
C VAL A 259 -11.33 2.83 -20.79
N GLY A 260 -11.29 4.12 -21.14
CA GLY A 260 -10.63 5.15 -20.35
C GLY A 260 -9.14 5.28 -20.69
N ARG A 261 -8.31 5.55 -19.68
CA ARG A 261 -6.87 5.74 -19.88
C ARG A 261 -6.22 4.44 -20.36
N GLY A 262 -5.42 4.55 -21.43
CA GLY A 262 -4.77 3.40 -22.06
C GLY A 262 -5.67 2.62 -23.03
N ALA A 263 -6.90 3.07 -23.26
CA ALA A 263 -7.81 2.53 -24.27
C ALA A 263 -8.13 3.55 -25.37
N ASP A 264 -8.50 3.05 -26.54
CA ASP A 264 -9.00 3.88 -27.65
C ASP A 264 -10.47 4.30 -27.44
N LEU A 265 -11.18 3.60 -26.55
CA LEU A 265 -12.60 3.78 -26.29
C LEU A 265 -12.83 4.55 -24.98
N GLN A 266 -13.67 5.57 -25.05
CA GLN A 266 -14.09 6.33 -23.86
C GLN A 266 -15.20 5.57 -23.10
N PRO A 267 -15.28 5.69 -21.75
CA PRO A 267 -16.30 5.02 -20.94
C PRO A 267 -17.74 5.28 -21.40
N SER A 268 -18.03 6.51 -21.82
CA SER A 268 -19.36 6.89 -22.31
C SER A 268 -19.73 6.28 -23.66
N ALA A 269 -18.74 5.93 -24.47
CA ALA A 269 -18.93 5.35 -25.79
C ALA A 269 -19.06 3.81 -25.75
N TYR A 270 -18.91 3.20 -24.57
CA TYR A 270 -19.09 1.77 -24.41
C TYR A 270 -20.54 1.37 -24.67
N ALA A 271 -20.73 0.46 -25.62
CA ALA A 271 -22.01 -0.18 -25.90
C ALA A 271 -21.82 -1.70 -25.87
N GLU A 272 -22.67 -2.41 -25.14
CA GLU A 272 -22.60 -3.87 -25.11
C GLU A 272 -23.00 -4.41 -26.50
N LYS A 273 -22.05 -5.02 -27.20
CA LYS A 273 -22.34 -5.71 -28.46
C LYS A 273 -23.25 -6.90 -28.13
N SER A 274 -24.56 -6.73 -28.30
CA SER A 274 -25.48 -7.85 -28.15
C SER A 274 -25.04 -8.96 -29.10
N SER A 275 -24.61 -10.08 -28.54
CA SER A 275 -24.29 -11.30 -29.29
C SER A 275 -25.60 -12.00 -29.68
N ILE A 276 -26.42 -11.30 -30.46
CA ILE A 276 -27.47 -11.90 -31.26
C ILE A 276 -26.92 -11.85 -32.68
N GLU A 277 -26.29 -12.95 -33.11
CA GLU A 277 -26.27 -13.24 -34.53
C GLU A 277 -27.74 -13.47 -34.93
N VAL A 278 -28.38 -12.41 -35.42
CA VAL A 278 -29.62 -12.57 -36.18
C VAL A 278 -29.19 -13.33 -37.43
N ILE A 279 -29.33 -14.66 -37.38
CA ILE A 279 -29.34 -15.48 -38.59
C ILE A 279 -30.42 -14.85 -39.48
N PRO A 280 -30.09 -14.31 -40.66
CA PRO A 280 -31.12 -13.83 -41.56
C PRO A 280 -32.00 -15.04 -41.90
N GLU A 281 -33.29 -14.95 -41.62
CA GLU A 281 -34.27 -15.87 -42.18
C GLU A 281 -34.23 -15.70 -43.71
N ASN A 282 -33.43 -16.53 -44.37
CA ASN A 282 -33.46 -16.68 -45.80
C ASN A 282 -33.61 -18.17 -46.10
N ASP A 283 -34.82 -18.56 -46.50
CA ASP A 283 -35.12 -19.83 -47.14
C ASP A 283 -34.23 -19.97 -48.38
N GLY A 284 -33.19 -20.79 -48.28
CA GLY A 284 -32.27 -21.07 -49.38
C GLY A 284 -31.37 -22.25 -49.04
N ALA A 285 -31.45 -23.30 -49.85
CA ALA A 285 -30.75 -24.57 -49.67
C ALA A 285 -29.25 -24.40 -49.42
N VAL A 286 -28.76 -25.10 -48.38
CA VAL A 286 -27.35 -25.16 -47.99
C VAL A 286 -26.58 -26.14 -48.88
N GLU A 287 -25.66 -25.62 -49.70
CA GLU A 287 -24.53 -26.39 -50.20
C GLU A 287 -23.41 -26.35 -49.14
N PHE A 288 -23.05 -27.54 -48.65
CA PHE A 288 -21.91 -27.76 -47.76
C PHE A 288 -20.62 -27.64 -48.56
N CYS A 289 -19.69 -26.77 -48.14
CA CYS A 289 -18.29 -26.86 -48.54
C CYS A 289 -17.42 -27.14 -47.31
N GLU A 290 -16.83 -28.33 -47.37
CA GLU A 290 -16.00 -28.98 -46.39
C GLU A 290 -14.57 -28.41 -46.44
N ASN A 291 -14.00 -28.03 -45.30
CA ASN A 291 -12.54 -27.96 -45.13
C ASN A 291 -12.14 -28.29 -43.67
N GLN A 292 -12.03 -29.60 -43.45
CA GLN A 292 -11.02 -30.32 -42.67
C GLN A 292 -10.39 -29.62 -41.45
N LEU A 293 -10.90 -30.00 -40.28
CA LEU A 293 -10.08 -30.24 -39.08
C LEU A 293 -9.76 -31.74 -39.01
N PRO A 294 -8.52 -32.18 -38.69
CA PRO A 294 -8.27 -33.59 -38.43
C PRO A 294 -8.79 -33.97 -37.03
N ASN A 295 -9.92 -34.65 -37.11
CA ASN A 295 -10.49 -35.73 -36.32
C ASN A 295 -10.02 -36.04 -34.89
N LEU A 296 -11.08 -36.27 -34.09
CA LEU A 296 -11.16 -36.74 -32.73
C LEU A 296 -10.79 -38.22 -32.60
N ASN A 297 -10.49 -38.67 -31.37
CA ASN A 297 -11.04 -39.94 -30.92
C ASN A 297 -11.77 -39.77 -29.57
N ALA A 298 -13.09 -39.93 -29.69
CA ALA A 298 -14.13 -40.27 -28.73
C ALA A 298 -13.71 -41.38 -27.72
N SER A 299 -14.32 -41.64 -26.57
CA SER A 299 -15.54 -41.19 -25.88
C SER A 299 -15.47 -41.79 -24.46
N SER A 300 -16.03 -41.13 -23.45
CA SER A 300 -16.80 -41.80 -22.38
C SER A 300 -17.44 -40.79 -21.42
N ALA A 301 -18.78 -40.83 -21.41
CA ALA A 301 -19.70 -40.62 -20.30
C ALA A 301 -19.52 -39.41 -19.35
N ALA A 302 -20.61 -38.65 -19.25
CA ALA A 302 -20.84 -37.55 -18.34
C ALA A 302 -20.43 -37.84 -16.88
N SER A 303 -19.67 -36.92 -16.31
CA SER A 303 -19.42 -36.76 -14.88
C SER A 303 -19.33 -35.25 -14.60
N PRO A 304 -19.84 -34.73 -13.48
CA PRO A 304 -19.89 -33.30 -13.22
C PRO A 304 -18.48 -32.71 -13.30
N ARG A 305 -18.33 -31.58 -14.00
CA ARG A 305 -17.05 -30.88 -14.16
C ARG A 305 -16.45 -30.65 -12.77
N LYS A 306 -15.39 -31.41 -12.44
CA LYS A 306 -14.58 -31.16 -11.23
C LYS A 306 -14.11 -29.71 -11.26
N PRO A 307 -14.09 -29.01 -10.11
CA PRO A 307 -13.59 -27.64 -10.04
C PRO A 307 -12.17 -27.58 -10.64
N ARG A 308 -11.89 -26.58 -11.47
CA ARG A 308 -10.55 -26.32 -12.01
C ARG A 308 -9.57 -26.37 -10.84
N ARG A 309 -8.62 -27.31 -10.88
CA ARG A 309 -7.59 -27.45 -9.83
C ARG A 309 -7.00 -26.07 -9.55
N ARG A 310 -7.03 -25.65 -8.28
CA ARG A 310 -6.40 -24.43 -7.78
C ARG A 310 -4.91 -24.53 -8.07
N LEU A 311 -4.47 -23.95 -9.18
CA LEU A 311 -3.05 -23.81 -9.50
C LEU A 311 -2.57 -22.56 -8.76
N SER A 312 -1.81 -22.78 -7.68
CA SER A 312 -1.05 -21.72 -7.02
C SER A 312 -0.01 -21.17 -8.00
N VAL A 313 0.13 -19.86 -8.07
CA VAL A 313 1.18 -19.21 -8.86
C VAL A 313 2.36 -18.87 -7.95
N ALA A 314 3.59 -19.10 -8.42
CA ALA A 314 4.81 -18.74 -7.70
C ALA A 314 4.85 -17.24 -7.38
N ALA A 315 5.44 -16.85 -6.24
CA ALA A 315 5.48 -15.46 -5.81
C ALA A 315 6.33 -14.58 -6.74
N GLU A 316 7.32 -15.18 -7.37
CA GLU A 316 8.32 -14.56 -8.25
C GLU A 316 7.84 -14.46 -9.70
N SER A 317 6.63 -14.92 -10.01
CA SER A 317 6.05 -14.83 -11.35
C SER A 317 5.73 -13.38 -11.71
N ASP A 318 6.03 -12.97 -12.94
CA ASP A 318 5.70 -11.63 -13.45
C ASP A 318 4.20 -11.31 -13.41
N LEU A 319 3.33 -12.32 -13.35
CA LEU A 319 1.88 -12.13 -13.25
C LEU A 319 1.42 -11.78 -11.82
N VAL A 320 2.26 -12.01 -10.81
CA VAL A 320 1.92 -11.79 -9.41
C VAL A 320 2.37 -10.40 -9.00
N ILE A 321 1.46 -9.66 -8.38
CA ILE A 321 1.74 -8.40 -7.71
C ILE A 321 1.78 -8.69 -6.21
N THR A 322 2.96 -8.64 -5.60
CA THR A 322 3.10 -8.77 -4.15
C THR A 322 2.93 -7.43 -3.45
N THR A 323 2.65 -7.48 -2.15
CA THR A 323 2.57 -6.27 -1.33
C THR A 323 3.88 -5.47 -1.29
N ASP A 324 5.02 -6.14 -1.44
CA ASP A 324 6.34 -5.50 -1.42
C ASP A 324 6.62 -4.74 -2.72
N MET A 325 6.07 -5.20 -3.86
CA MET A 325 6.21 -4.52 -5.15
C MET A 325 5.61 -3.11 -5.12
N ILE A 326 4.47 -2.95 -4.45
CA ILE A 326 3.83 -1.64 -4.27
C ILE A 326 4.46 -0.82 -3.13
N ARG A 327 5.47 -1.34 -2.44
CA ARG A 327 6.17 -0.71 -1.30
C ARG A 327 7.69 -0.95 -1.36
N PRO A 328 8.40 -0.45 -2.38
CA PRO A 328 9.82 -0.77 -2.58
C PRO A 328 10.76 -0.32 -1.43
N GLY A 329 10.29 0.55 -0.52
CA GLY A 329 11.08 1.07 0.60
C GLY A 329 11.18 0.18 1.84
N TRP A 330 10.56 -1.01 1.87
CA TRP A 330 10.47 -1.84 3.09
C TRP A 330 11.84 -2.27 3.65
N GLU A 331 12.81 -2.59 2.78
CA GLU A 331 14.18 -2.97 3.21
C GLU A 331 14.89 -1.82 3.91
N GLN A 332 14.70 -0.59 3.40
CA GLN A 332 15.29 0.60 4.01
C GLN A 332 14.64 0.90 5.36
N GLN A 333 13.33 0.66 5.51
CA GLN A 333 12.66 0.80 6.79
C GLN A 333 13.22 -0.20 7.82
N LEU A 334 13.48 -1.45 7.43
CA LEU A 334 14.16 -2.42 8.28
C LEU A 334 15.56 -1.98 8.71
N SER A 335 16.38 -1.57 7.74
CA SER A 335 17.74 -1.08 8.00
C SER A 335 17.73 0.10 8.96
N SER A 336 16.86 1.09 8.72
CA SER A 336 16.73 2.26 9.58
C SER A 336 16.26 1.91 10.99
N ALA A 337 15.32 0.95 11.11
CA ALA A 337 14.85 0.45 12.40
C ALA A 337 15.96 -0.27 13.17
N LYS A 338 16.76 -1.11 12.49
CA LYS A 338 17.95 -1.77 13.05
C LYS A 338 18.99 -0.76 13.53
N SER A 339 19.35 0.22 12.70
CA SER A 339 20.29 1.31 13.07
C SER A 339 19.77 2.12 14.27
N ARG A 340 18.46 2.39 14.34
CA ARG A 340 17.83 3.08 15.49
C ARG A 340 17.89 2.23 16.76
N LEU A 341 17.62 0.93 16.68
CA LEU A 341 17.71 0.02 17.82
C LEU A 341 19.15 -0.08 18.32
N ALA A 342 20.11 -0.23 17.41
CA ALA A 342 21.53 -0.30 17.76
C ALA A 342 22.02 0.96 18.50
N ARG A 343 21.60 2.15 18.06
CA ARG A 343 21.90 3.41 18.77
C ARG A 343 21.26 3.48 20.16
N LYS A 344 20.01 3.02 20.30
CA LYS A 344 19.34 2.95 21.62
C LYS A 344 20.04 1.98 22.55
N ALA A 345 20.45 0.81 22.05
CA ALA A 345 21.19 -0.20 22.81
C ALA A 345 22.55 0.35 23.27
N ALA A 346 23.33 0.95 22.38
CA ALA A 346 24.61 1.57 22.74
C ALA A 346 24.46 2.69 23.78
N ALA A 347 23.43 3.55 23.64
CA ALA A 347 23.15 4.58 24.63
C ALA A 347 22.79 3.99 26.00
N ALA A 348 22.00 2.91 26.04
CA ALA A 348 21.66 2.22 27.28
C ALA A 348 22.89 1.56 27.93
N SER A 349 23.72 0.88 27.13
CA SER A 349 25.00 0.29 27.59
C SER A 349 25.93 1.36 28.17
N ALA A 350 26.00 2.54 27.53
CA ALA A 350 26.81 3.65 28.01
C ALA A 350 26.30 4.22 29.34
N ILE A 351 24.99 4.36 29.52
CA ILE A 351 24.39 4.78 30.81
C ILE A 351 24.70 3.75 31.89
N HIS A 352 24.54 2.46 31.60
CA HIS A 352 24.82 1.39 32.55
C HIS A 352 26.30 1.36 32.97
N ALA A 353 27.22 1.49 32.02
CA ALA A 353 28.65 1.58 32.29
C ALA A 353 29.02 2.83 33.09
N SER A 354 28.44 4.00 32.75
CA SER A 354 28.65 5.25 33.49
C SER A 354 28.20 5.13 34.95
N ASN A 355 27.05 4.51 35.22
CA ASN A 355 26.57 4.27 36.59
C ASN A 355 27.49 3.34 37.39
N LEU A 356 28.12 2.35 36.73
CA LEU A 356 29.13 1.48 37.33
C LEU A 356 30.39 2.25 37.73
N ILE A 357 30.79 3.25 36.93
CA ILE A 357 31.94 4.11 37.21
C ILE A 357 31.63 5.07 38.38
N ILE A 358 30.47 5.74 38.35
CA ILE A 358 30.09 6.77 39.35
C ILE A 358 29.90 6.18 40.76
N ASN A 359 29.35 4.97 40.88
CA ASN A 359 29.16 4.32 42.18
C ASN A 359 30.49 4.00 42.92
N ASN A 360 31.63 4.05 42.22
CA ASN A 360 32.95 3.86 42.80
C ASN A 360 33.51 5.12 43.49
N GLU A 361 33.01 6.31 43.19
CA GLU A 361 33.55 7.57 43.72
C GLU A 361 32.83 8.10 44.97
N GLY A 362 31.65 7.56 45.30
CA GLY A 362 30.75 8.15 46.31
C GLY A 362 30.48 7.36 47.60
N THR A 363 30.96 6.12 47.76
CA THR A 363 30.53 5.27 48.89
C THR A 363 31.71 4.80 49.74
N SER A 364 31.70 5.18 51.02
CA SER A 364 32.59 4.65 52.06
C SER A 364 32.65 3.12 52.00
N ALA A 365 33.87 2.61 51.80
CA ALA A 365 34.19 1.23 51.53
C ALA A 365 33.52 0.22 52.49
N SER A 366 32.77 -0.73 51.92
CA SER A 366 32.67 -2.08 52.48
C SER A 366 33.85 -2.91 51.95
N PRO A 367 34.66 -3.55 52.81
CA PRO A 367 35.86 -4.25 52.38
C PRO A 367 35.46 -5.60 51.76
N GLY A 368 35.36 -5.66 50.43
CA GLY A 368 35.06 -6.92 49.74
C GLY A 368 35.02 -6.93 48.21
N GLN A 369 34.89 -5.80 47.53
CA GLN A 369 34.87 -5.77 46.06
C GLN A 369 35.74 -4.63 45.52
N SER A 370 37.06 -4.84 45.53
CA SER A 370 37.96 -4.03 44.71
C SER A 370 37.85 -4.55 43.27
N GLN A 371 37.06 -3.86 42.43
CA GLN A 371 37.09 -4.15 40.99
C GLN A 371 38.36 -3.56 40.38
N ASN A 372 39.00 -4.37 39.53
CA ASN A 372 40.34 -4.13 38.99
C ASN A 372 40.32 -2.92 38.03
N PRO A 373 41.17 -1.90 38.18
CA PRO A 373 41.24 -0.74 37.26
C PRO A 373 41.40 -1.14 35.79
N ALA A 374 42.07 -2.26 35.52
CA ALA A 374 42.21 -2.84 34.20
C ALA A 374 40.86 -3.27 33.57
N TYR A 375 39.89 -3.72 34.38
CA TYR A 375 38.56 -4.11 33.91
C TYR A 375 37.73 -2.90 33.47
N LEU A 376 37.84 -1.77 34.18
CA LEU A 376 37.18 -0.52 33.83
C LEU A 376 37.72 0.05 32.52
N MET A 377 39.04 0.06 32.33
CA MET A 377 39.68 0.50 31.07
C MET A 377 39.26 -0.38 29.89
N LEU A 378 39.19 -1.71 30.07
CA LEU A 378 38.71 -2.64 29.04
C LEU A 378 37.22 -2.46 28.70
N LEU A 379 36.40 -2.03 29.67
CA LEU A 379 34.99 -1.73 29.45
C LEU A 379 34.82 -0.42 28.66
N GLU A 380 35.60 0.60 28.99
CA GLU A 380 35.67 1.87 28.26
C GLU A 380 36.13 1.64 26.82
N ASP A 381 37.20 0.86 26.60
CA ASP A 381 37.70 0.51 25.28
C ASP A 381 36.62 -0.21 24.43
N ARG A 382 35.89 -1.16 25.03
CA ARG A 382 34.79 -1.86 24.34
C ARG A 382 33.66 -0.90 23.92
N MET A 383 33.34 0.08 24.75
CA MET A 383 32.34 1.10 24.41
C MET A 383 32.81 2.01 23.27
N ILE A 384 34.09 2.37 23.24
CA ILE A 384 34.68 3.18 22.17
C ILE A 384 34.67 2.41 20.86
N GLU A 385 35.05 1.13 20.88
CA GLU A 385 35.00 0.25 19.70
C GLU A 385 33.57 0.12 19.15
N GLU A 386 32.58 -0.07 20.01
CA GLU A 386 31.18 -0.21 19.61
C GLU A 386 30.61 1.10 19.05
N ALA A 387 30.96 2.24 19.65
CA ALA A 387 30.62 3.56 19.12
C ALA A 387 31.26 3.81 17.74
N MET A 388 32.53 3.44 17.57
CA MET A 388 33.24 3.58 16.29
C MET A 388 32.62 2.69 15.21
N LYS A 389 32.23 1.46 15.55
CA LYS A 389 31.51 0.55 14.63
C LYS A 389 30.18 1.13 14.17
N LEU A 390 29.40 1.74 15.07
CA LEU A 390 28.13 2.39 14.71
C LEU A 390 28.33 3.61 13.80
N LEU A 391 29.38 4.39 14.02
CA LEU A 391 29.72 5.53 13.15
C LEU A 391 30.13 5.09 11.75
N LEU A 392 30.88 4.00 11.62
CA LEU A 392 31.24 3.42 10.32
C LEU A 392 30.00 2.93 9.55
N LEU A 393 29.10 2.22 10.22
CA LEU A 393 27.85 1.77 9.62
C LEU A 393 26.96 2.94 9.17
N GLU A 394 26.89 4.02 9.95
CA GLU A 394 26.14 5.23 9.58
C GLU A 394 26.76 5.94 8.37
N GLU A 395 28.08 6.00 8.27
CA GLU A 395 28.77 6.59 7.12
C GLU A 395 28.60 5.73 5.86
N GLU A 396 28.64 4.40 5.97
CA GLU A 396 28.31 3.49 4.86
C GLU A 396 26.87 3.68 4.38
N GLU A 397 25.89 3.78 5.29
CA GLU A 397 24.49 4.05 4.95
C GLU A 397 24.33 5.42 4.26
N ARG A 398 25.06 6.43 4.74
CA ARG A 398 25.06 7.78 4.15
C ARG A 398 25.63 7.78 2.74
N LEU A 399 26.74 7.07 2.50
CA LEU A 399 27.34 6.91 1.18
C LEU A 399 26.40 6.17 0.23
N ALA A 400 25.82 5.04 0.67
CA ALA A 400 24.85 4.29 -0.11
C ALA A 400 23.61 5.13 -0.48
N LYS A 401 23.14 5.98 0.43
CA LYS A 401 22.04 6.92 0.14
C LYS A 401 22.42 7.94 -0.93
N ARG A 402 23.62 8.53 -0.85
CA ARG A 402 24.11 9.51 -1.84
C ARG A 402 24.25 8.88 -3.22
N ASP A 403 24.74 7.65 -3.31
CA ASP A 403 24.88 6.95 -4.58
C ASP A 403 23.53 6.64 -5.23
N ARG A 404 22.51 6.30 -4.43
CA ARG A 404 21.14 6.12 -4.92
C ARG A 404 20.52 7.43 -5.41
N GLU A 405 20.69 8.52 -4.66
CA GLU A 405 20.21 9.86 -5.07
C GLU A 405 20.87 10.31 -6.38
N ALA A 406 22.17 10.06 -6.55
CA ALA A 406 22.88 10.34 -7.80
C ALA A 406 22.37 9.51 -8.98
N ARG A 407 22.00 8.24 -8.76
CA ARG A 407 21.42 7.37 -9.79
C ARG A 407 19.97 7.71 -10.15
N SER A 408 19.21 8.28 -9.23
CA SER A 408 17.83 8.72 -9.45
C SER A 408 17.71 10.10 -10.10
N SER A 409 18.81 10.85 -10.18
CA SER A 409 18.85 12.21 -10.77
C SER A 409 19.31 12.21 -12.24
N HIS A 410 19.61 11.04 -12.79
CA HIS A 410 19.90 10.76 -14.19
C HIS A 410 18.76 9.93 -14.78
#